data_AF-A0A811NF47-F1
#
_entry.id   AF-A0A811NF47-F1
#
_cell.length_a   1.000
_cell.length_b   1.000
_cell.length_c   1.000
_cell.angle_alpha   90.00
_cell.angle_beta   90.00
_cell.angle_gamma   90.00
#
_symmetry.space_group_name_H-M   'P 1'
#
loop_
_entity.id
_entity.type
_entity.pdbx_description
1 polymer ?
#
loop_
_entity_poly.entity_id
_entity_poly.type
_entity_poly.pdbx_seq_one_letter_code
_entity_poly.pdbx_strand_id
1 'polypeptide(L)'
;MKLPSLHPISWASDLLMDGLCNDKERGIFIIGMYALWMLRNQRRHGDNHKLVSAAVRWSLDTAIDLWNLNKPMNSVKERNNVQQWHAPPAGWFKCNTDGAFYPDQGQGPSGVALRNDSGLFAGGQARWYPQGLDALTLEALACRDGAVLARD
;
A
#
# COMPACT_ATOMS: atom_id res chain seq x y z
N MET A 1 -1.10 20.08 22.51
CA MET A 1 -2.50 19.67 22.29
C MET A 1 -3.29 20.09 23.52
N LYS A 2 -4.35 20.88 23.38
CA LYS A 2 -5.26 21.15 24.50
C LYS A 2 -6.22 19.96 24.58
N LEU A 3 -6.38 19.38 25.77
CA LEU A 3 -7.35 18.30 25.96
C LEU A 3 -8.76 18.91 25.91
N PRO A 4 -9.73 18.27 25.24
CA PRO A 4 -11.12 18.69 25.33
C PRO A 4 -11.59 18.61 26.78
N SER A 5 -12.41 19.58 27.19
CA SER A 5 -12.95 19.65 28.54
C SER A 5 -14.11 18.65 28.68
N LEU A 6 -13.77 17.37 28.88
CA LEU A 6 -14.74 16.31 29.09
C LEU A 6 -15.21 16.29 30.55
N HIS A 7 -16.50 16.07 30.77
CA HIS A 7 -17.08 15.99 32.10
C HIS A 7 -16.66 14.68 32.80
N PRO A 8 -16.24 14.69 34.08
CA PRO A 8 -15.65 13.52 34.74
C PRO A 8 -16.53 12.26 34.79
N ILE A 9 -17.85 12.42 34.75
CA ILE A 9 -18.80 11.30 34.88
C ILE A 9 -19.33 10.86 33.52
N SER A 10 -19.52 11.80 32.59
CA SER A 10 -20.09 11.54 31.26
C SER A 10 -19.04 11.52 30.15
N TRP A 11 -17.74 11.52 30.49
CA TRP A 11 -16.64 11.61 29.53
C TRP A 11 -16.76 10.64 28.35
N ALA A 12 -17.29 9.43 28.59
CA ALA A 12 -17.48 8.43 27.55
C ALA A 12 -18.56 8.85 26.54
N SER A 13 -19.65 9.45 27.02
CA SER A 13 -20.71 10.01 26.17
C SER A 13 -20.25 11.29 25.49
N ASP A 14 -19.59 12.19 26.23
CA ASP A 14 -19.05 13.46 25.72
C ASP A 14 -18.09 13.23 24.55
N LEU A 15 -17.28 12.17 24.63
CA LEU A 15 -16.34 11.77 23.58
C LEU A 15 -17.04 11.40 22.25
N LEU A 16 -18.27 10.89 22.33
CA LEU A 16 -19.09 10.50 21.17
C LEU A 16 -19.95 11.65 20.63
N MET A 17 -19.99 12.80 21.32
CA MET A 17 -20.78 13.97 20.91
C MET A 17 -19.95 14.90 20.03
N ASP A 18 -20.43 15.13 18.80
CA ASP A 18 -19.73 15.96 17.79
C ASP A 18 -19.53 17.43 18.23
N GLY A 19 -20.39 17.93 19.12
CA GLY A 19 -20.27 19.29 19.66
C GLY A 19 -19.20 19.48 20.74
N LEU A 20 -18.66 18.39 21.31
CA LEU A 20 -17.71 18.44 22.44
C LEU A 20 -16.33 17.86 22.08
N CYS A 21 -16.28 16.91 21.14
CA CYS A 21 -15.05 16.25 20.72
C CYS A 21 -15.07 16.06 19.21
N ASN A 22 -14.12 16.69 18.52
CA ASN A 22 -13.99 16.54 17.07
C ASN A 22 -13.43 15.15 16.69
N ASP A 23 -13.60 14.74 15.44
CA ASP A 23 -13.21 13.39 14.98
C ASP A 23 -11.73 13.07 15.21
N LYS A 24 -10.85 14.07 15.10
CA LYS A 24 -9.42 13.89 15.31
C LYS A 24 -9.11 13.60 16.77
N GLU A 25 -9.67 14.37 17.69
CA GLU A 25 -9.53 14.16 19.13
C GLU A 25 -10.15 12.83 19.55
N ARG A 26 -11.37 12.56 19.07
CA ARG A 26 -12.10 11.30 19.30
C ARG A 26 -11.27 10.10 18.87
N GLY A 27 -10.69 10.14 17.67
CA GLY A 27 -9.83 9.09 17.15
C GLY A 27 -8.61 8.84 18.05
N ILE A 28 -7.94 9.89 18.49
CA ILE A 28 -6.77 9.77 19.38
C ILE A 28 -7.15 9.11 20.72
N PHE A 29 -8.28 9.49 21.33
CA PHE A 29 -8.73 8.88 22.58
C PHE A 29 -9.12 7.41 22.39
N ILE A 30 -9.87 7.07 21.34
CA ILE A 30 -10.29 5.68 21.07
C ILE A 30 -9.07 4.78 20.84
N ILE A 31 -8.11 5.24 20.04
CA ILE A 31 -6.88 4.49 19.73
C ILE A 31 -6.03 4.33 20.98
N GLY A 32 -5.89 5.38 21.80
CA GLY A 32 -5.19 5.32 23.08
C GLY A 32 -5.83 4.33 24.05
N MET A 33 -7.16 4.35 24.19
CA MET A 33 -7.90 3.39 25.02
C MET A 33 -7.72 1.95 24.53
N TYR A 34 -7.78 1.73 23.21
CA TYR A 34 -7.55 0.42 22.61
C TYR A 34 -6.12 -0.07 22.85
N ALA A 35 -5.11 0.78 22.70
CA ALA A 35 -3.72 0.44 22.97
C ALA A 35 -3.49 0.05 24.43
N LEU A 36 -4.09 0.79 25.37
CA LEU A 36 -4.02 0.48 26.80
C LEU A 36 -4.71 -0.85 27.13
N TRP A 37 -5.88 -1.10 26.54
CA TRP A 37 -6.59 -2.38 26.69
C TRP A 37 -5.77 -3.55 26.14
N MET A 38 -5.20 -3.40 24.94
CA MET A 38 -4.32 -4.40 24.33
C MET A 38 -3.08 -4.67 25.18
N LEU A 39 -2.41 -3.63 25.67
CA LEU A 39 -1.22 -3.75 26.52
C LEU A 39 -1.54 -4.47 27.83
N ARG A 40 -2.68 -4.16 28.46
CA ARG A 40 -3.17 -4.86 29.65
C ARG A 40 -3.43 -6.34 29.36
N ASN A 41 -4.06 -6.66 28.24
CA ASN A 41 -4.38 -8.03 27.87
C ASN A 41 -3.12 -8.84 27.57
N GLN A 42 -2.17 -8.28 26.83
CA GLN A 42 -0.88 -8.91 26.54
C GLN A 42 -0.15 -9.29 27.83
N ARG A 43 -0.10 -8.38 28.82
CA ARG A 43 0.46 -8.69 30.15
C ARG A 43 -0.29 -9.82 30.86
N ARG A 44 -1.62 -9.83 30.78
CA ARG A 44 -2.45 -10.89 31.40
C ARG A 44 -2.19 -12.26 30.76
N HIS A 45 -1.84 -12.30 29.48
CA HIS A 45 -1.56 -13.53 28.73
C HIS A 45 -0.08 -13.94 28.75
N GLY A 46 0.73 -13.34 29.62
CA GLY A 46 2.14 -13.75 29.84
C GLY A 46 3.13 -13.19 28.82
N ASP A 47 2.70 -12.25 27.98
CA ASP A 47 3.62 -11.54 27.08
C ASP A 47 4.53 -10.58 27.86
N ASN A 48 5.73 -10.34 27.34
CA ASN A 48 6.75 -9.55 28.04
C ASN A 48 6.30 -8.09 28.23
N HIS A 49 6.82 -7.46 29.27
CA HIS A 49 6.47 -6.09 29.61
C HIS A 49 6.96 -5.12 28.52
N LYS A 50 6.05 -4.67 27.66
CA LYS A 50 6.34 -3.62 26.69
C LYS A 50 6.43 -2.27 27.41
N LEU A 51 7.41 -1.47 27.01
CA LEU A 51 7.60 -0.12 27.52
C LEU A 51 6.38 0.75 27.19
N VAL A 52 5.99 1.62 28.12
CA VAL A 52 4.89 2.58 27.89
C VAL A 52 5.15 3.45 26.66
N SER A 53 6.42 3.81 26.41
CA SER A 53 6.84 4.54 25.22
C SER A 53 6.54 3.81 23.91
N ALA A 54 6.66 2.47 23.89
CA ALA A 54 6.32 1.67 22.73
C ALA A 54 4.80 1.67 22.45
N ALA A 55 3.98 1.62 23.52
CA ALA A 55 2.53 1.73 23.38
C ALA A 55 2.09 3.12 22.89
N VAL A 56 2.74 4.19 23.39
CA VAL A 56 2.49 5.56 22.92
C VAL A 56 2.84 5.70 21.44
N ARG A 57 4.00 5.18 21.03
CA ARG A 57 4.45 5.20 19.62
C ARG A 57 3.48 4.43 18.72
N TRP A 58 3.12 3.21 19.11
CA TRP A 58 2.14 2.41 18.38
C TRP A 58 0.78 3.12 18.24
N SER A 59 0.33 3.79 19.29
CA SER A 59 -0.94 4.55 19.27
C SER A 59 -0.87 5.74 18.31
N LEU A 60 0.26 6.45 18.28
CA LEU A 60 0.49 7.55 17.35
C LEU A 60 0.54 7.07 15.90
N ASP A 61 1.32 6.03 15.63
CA ASP A 61 1.46 5.44 14.29
C ASP A 61 0.09 4.95 13.78
N THR A 62 -0.66 4.21 14.61
CA THR A 62 -2.02 3.75 14.28
C THR A 62 -2.99 4.91 14.03
N ALA A 63 -2.91 5.99 14.81
CA ALA A 63 -3.75 7.18 14.60
C ALA A 63 -3.41 7.90 13.29
N ILE A 64 -2.14 7.97 12.93
CA ILE A 64 -1.69 8.54 11.66
C ILE A 64 -2.17 7.67 10.49
N ASP A 65 -2.01 6.35 10.58
CA ASP A 65 -2.41 5.41 9.53
C ASP A 65 -3.92 5.44 9.30
N LEU A 66 -4.72 5.34 10.36
CA LEU A 66 -6.18 5.42 10.26
C LEU A 66 -6.64 6.78 9.74
N TRP A 67 -5.98 7.87 10.13
CA TRP A 67 -6.28 9.20 9.58
C TRP A 67 -5.96 9.28 8.08
N ASN A 68 -4.89 8.64 7.63
CA ASN A 68 -4.54 8.60 6.21
C ASN A 68 -5.46 7.68 5.39
N LEU A 69 -5.94 6.58 5.98
CA LEU A 69 -6.93 5.68 5.36
C LEU A 69 -8.33 6.29 5.29
N ASN A 70 -8.72 7.09 6.30
CA ASN A 70 -10.03 7.75 6.38
C ASN A 70 -10.09 9.11 5.72
N LYS A 71 -8.97 9.68 5.27
CA LYS A 71 -9.06 10.71 4.23
C LYS A 71 -9.91 10.06 3.14
N PRO A 72 -11.00 10.72 2.66
CA PRO A 72 -11.59 10.26 1.43
C PRO A 72 -10.39 10.11 0.53
N MET A 73 -10.21 8.90 0.00
CA MET A 73 -9.40 8.74 -1.18
C MET A 73 -10.03 9.82 -2.04
N ASN A 74 -9.32 10.94 -2.14
CA ASN A 74 -9.58 11.82 -3.22
C ASN A 74 -9.38 10.78 -4.32
N SER A 75 -10.49 10.34 -4.91
CA SER A 75 -10.59 10.62 -6.30
C SER A 75 -10.18 12.10 -6.38
N VAL A 76 -8.85 12.30 -6.43
CA VAL A 76 -8.24 12.82 -7.62
C VAL A 76 -9.19 12.26 -8.64
N LYS A 77 -10.14 13.10 -9.04
CA LYS A 77 -10.40 13.24 -10.43
C LYS A 77 -8.99 13.40 -11.01
N GLU A 78 -8.27 12.28 -11.12
CA GLU A 78 -7.70 11.85 -12.34
C GLU A 78 -8.92 12.06 -13.23
N ARG A 79 -9.03 13.28 -13.76
CA ARG A 79 -9.51 13.48 -15.11
C ARG A 79 -9.00 12.24 -15.77
N ASN A 80 -9.88 11.26 -16.00
CA ASN A 80 -9.51 9.90 -16.35
C ASN A 80 -8.40 10.04 -17.37
N ASN A 81 -7.17 10.05 -16.89
CA ASN A 81 -6.01 10.08 -17.74
C ASN A 81 -5.83 8.58 -17.80
N VAL A 82 -6.84 7.96 -18.45
CA VAL A 82 -6.70 6.67 -19.06
C VAL A 82 -5.35 6.84 -19.70
N GLN A 83 -4.36 6.17 -19.14
CA GLN A 83 -3.03 6.11 -19.68
C GLN A 83 -3.24 5.42 -21.02
N GLN A 84 -3.67 6.20 -22.00
CA GLN A 84 -3.89 5.73 -23.34
C GLN A 84 -2.49 5.44 -23.84
N TRP A 85 -2.34 4.26 -24.40
CA TRP A 85 -1.07 3.89 -24.97
C TRP A 85 -0.73 4.89 -26.08
N HIS A 86 0.45 5.50 -26.00
CA HIS A 86 1.01 6.36 -27.04
C HIS A 86 2.30 5.73 -27.55
N ALA A 87 2.62 5.92 -28.82
CA ALA A 87 3.93 5.56 -29.35
C ALA A 87 5.04 6.32 -28.60
N PRO A 88 6.25 5.75 -28.45
CA PRO A 88 7.37 6.44 -27.83
C PRO A 88 7.88 7.59 -28.73
N PRO A 89 8.73 8.49 -28.21
CA PRO A 89 9.37 9.53 -29.02
C PRO A 89 10.17 8.96 -30.21
N ALA A 90 10.39 9.78 -31.24
CA ALA A 90 11.16 9.39 -32.41
C ALA A 90 12.53 8.81 -32.05
N GLY A 91 12.89 7.69 -32.67
CA GLY A 91 14.14 6.97 -32.41
C GLY A 91 14.16 6.13 -31.12
N TRP A 92 13.04 6.03 -30.38
CA TRP A 92 12.93 5.18 -29.21
C TRP A 92 12.09 3.93 -29.48
N PHE A 93 12.36 2.87 -28.72
CA PHE A 93 11.48 1.72 -28.59
C PHE A 93 10.72 1.79 -27.27
N LYS A 94 9.47 1.31 -27.28
CA LYS A 94 8.67 1.07 -26.09
C LYS A 94 8.63 -0.43 -25.82
N CYS A 95 9.06 -0.83 -24.63
CA CYS A 95 9.06 -2.21 -24.17
C CYS A 95 7.92 -2.42 -23.18
N ASN A 96 6.91 -3.19 -23.57
CA ASN A 96 5.85 -3.66 -22.69
C ASN A 96 6.25 -5.04 -22.15
N THR A 97 6.23 -5.22 -20.84
CA THR A 97 6.61 -6.46 -20.18
C THR A 97 5.53 -6.88 -19.19
N ASP A 98 5.34 -8.18 -19.03
CA ASP A 98 4.36 -8.76 -18.09
C ASP A 98 4.86 -10.12 -17.59
N GLY A 99 4.69 -10.38 -16.30
CA GLY A 99 5.03 -11.65 -15.66
C GLY A 99 3.82 -12.29 -15.01
N ALA A 100 3.50 -13.53 -15.39
CA ALA A 100 2.44 -14.29 -14.73
C ALA A 100 3.04 -15.34 -13.79
N PHE A 101 2.39 -15.57 -12.64
CA PHE A 101 2.85 -16.53 -11.63
C PHE A 101 1.74 -17.49 -11.22
N TYR A 102 2.08 -18.78 -11.16
CA TYR A 102 1.22 -19.87 -10.70
C TYR A 102 1.66 -20.31 -9.29
N PRO A 103 0.96 -19.88 -8.22
CA PRO A 103 1.38 -20.12 -6.84
C PRO A 103 1.50 -21.60 -6.48
N ASP A 104 0.58 -22.43 -6.99
CA ASP A 104 0.51 -23.86 -6.69
C ASP A 104 1.75 -24.63 -7.16
N GLN A 105 2.45 -24.11 -8.17
CA GLN A 105 3.57 -24.76 -8.83
C GLN A 105 4.88 -23.97 -8.68
N GLY A 106 4.84 -22.77 -8.08
CA GLY A 106 6.01 -21.91 -7.90
C GLY A 106 6.69 -21.56 -9.23
N GLN A 107 5.94 -21.39 -10.31
CA GLN A 107 6.47 -21.18 -11.66
C GLN A 107 5.63 -20.19 -12.46
N GLY A 108 6.13 -19.75 -13.61
CA GLY A 108 5.34 -18.88 -14.47
C GLY A 108 6.07 -18.34 -15.71
N PRO A 109 5.33 -17.83 -16.70
CA PRO A 109 5.92 -17.20 -17.87
C PRO A 109 6.20 -15.71 -17.66
N SER A 110 7.15 -15.20 -18.42
CA SER A 110 7.30 -13.77 -18.72
C SER A 110 7.00 -13.52 -20.19
N GLY A 111 6.53 -12.32 -20.50
CA GLY A 111 6.26 -11.83 -21.84
C GLY A 111 6.82 -10.43 -22.06
N VAL A 112 7.30 -10.19 -23.28
CA VAL A 112 7.89 -8.93 -23.72
C VAL A 112 7.37 -8.61 -25.12
N ALA A 113 6.95 -7.37 -25.35
CA ALA A 113 6.66 -6.83 -26.67
C ALA A 113 7.34 -5.47 -26.87
N LEU A 114 8.18 -5.37 -27.89
CA LEU A 114 8.83 -4.14 -28.34
C LEU A 114 8.03 -3.50 -29.48
N ARG A 115 7.88 -2.19 -29.40
CA ARG A 115 7.28 -1.36 -30.45
C ARG A 115 8.18 -0.18 -30.77
N ASN A 116 8.31 0.16 -32.05
CA ASN A 116 9.08 1.34 -32.47
C ASN A 116 8.30 2.65 -32.23
N ASP A 117 8.90 3.78 -32.63
CA ASP A 117 8.33 5.13 -32.55
C ASP A 117 7.08 5.37 -33.40
N SER A 118 6.85 4.52 -34.40
CA SER A 118 5.60 4.46 -35.16
C SER A 118 4.53 3.60 -34.48
N GLY A 119 4.86 3.00 -33.34
CA GLY A 119 4.01 2.08 -32.59
C GLY A 119 3.84 0.69 -33.19
N LEU A 120 4.57 0.40 -34.27
CA LEU A 120 4.58 -0.89 -34.93
C LEU A 120 5.34 -1.90 -34.08
N PHE A 121 4.87 -3.14 -34.10
CA PHE A 121 5.57 -4.25 -33.45
C PHE A 121 6.95 -4.44 -34.08
N ALA A 122 7.98 -4.45 -33.24
CA ALA A 122 9.37 -4.58 -33.65
C ALA A 122 9.98 -5.93 -33.22
N GLY A 123 9.44 -6.56 -32.19
CA GLY A 123 9.92 -7.83 -31.68
C GLY A 123 9.24 -8.21 -30.37
N GLY A 124 9.41 -9.46 -29.95
CA GLY A 124 8.86 -9.93 -28.69
C GLY A 124 9.52 -11.21 -28.24
N GLN A 125 9.42 -11.48 -26.95
CA GLN A 125 9.95 -12.70 -26.34
C GLN A 125 8.96 -13.19 -25.29
N ALA A 126 8.86 -14.51 -25.18
CA ALA A 126 8.23 -15.16 -24.04
C ALA A 126 9.21 -16.17 -23.46
N ARG A 127 9.31 -16.23 -22.14
CA ARG A 127 10.22 -17.16 -21.45
C ARG A 127 9.53 -17.79 -20.25
N TRP A 128 9.63 -19.11 -20.15
CA TRP A 128 9.12 -19.87 -19.00
C TRP A 128 10.15 -19.91 -17.88
N TYR A 129 9.71 -19.64 -16.66
CA TYR A 129 10.51 -19.81 -15.45
C TYR A 129 9.96 -20.97 -14.62
N PRO A 130 10.72 -22.07 -14.46
CA PRO A 130 10.29 -23.23 -13.67
C PRO A 130 10.33 -22.97 -12.17
N GLN A 131 10.96 -21.87 -11.74
CA GLN A 131 11.10 -21.48 -10.34
C GLN A 131 10.94 -19.96 -10.25
N GLY A 132 9.83 -19.53 -9.66
CA GLY A 132 9.50 -18.15 -9.33
C GLY A 132 9.11 -18.06 -7.86
N LEU A 133 9.52 -16.98 -7.19
CA LEU A 133 9.19 -16.77 -5.79
C LEU A 133 7.76 -16.26 -5.61
N ASP A 134 7.38 -15.28 -6.44
CA ASP A 134 6.07 -14.63 -6.43
C ASP A 134 5.82 -13.89 -7.76
N ALA A 135 4.61 -13.34 -7.91
CA ALA A 135 4.23 -12.55 -9.07
C ALA A 135 5.18 -11.35 -9.32
N LEU A 136 5.59 -10.64 -8.26
CA LEU A 136 6.47 -9.47 -8.38
C LEU A 136 7.85 -9.84 -8.95
N THR A 137 8.36 -11.02 -8.58
CA THR A 137 9.60 -11.57 -9.12
C THR A 137 9.46 -11.87 -10.61
N LEU A 138 8.34 -12.43 -11.05
CA LEU A 138 8.08 -12.69 -12.47
C LEU A 138 7.97 -11.39 -13.29
N GLU A 139 7.36 -10.35 -12.73
CA GLU A 139 7.31 -9.02 -13.36
C GLU A 139 8.72 -8.43 -13.53
N ALA A 140 9.58 -8.56 -12.49
CA ALA A 140 10.95 -8.09 -12.55
C ALA A 140 11.79 -8.89 -13.57
N LEU A 141 11.55 -10.20 -13.69
CA LEU A 141 12.16 -11.05 -14.71
C LEU A 141 11.71 -10.65 -16.12
N ALA A 142 10.43 -10.33 -16.31
CA ALA A 142 9.91 -9.82 -17.58
C ALA A 142 10.57 -8.48 -17.96
N CYS A 143 10.72 -7.56 -17.00
CA CYS A 143 11.44 -6.29 -17.21
C CYS A 143 12.88 -6.52 -17.65
N ARG A 144 13.60 -7.43 -16.98
CA ARG A 144 14.99 -7.78 -17.33
C ARG A 144 15.07 -8.37 -18.74
N ASP A 145 14.20 -9.32 -19.06
CA ASP A 145 14.18 -9.96 -20.37
C ASP A 145 13.85 -8.95 -21.48
N GLY A 146 13.00 -7.97 -21.20
CA GLY A 146 12.73 -6.85 -22.10
C GLY A 146 13.95 -5.96 -22.34
N ALA A 147 14.72 -5.64 -21.30
CA ALA A 147 15.95 -4.88 -21.43
C ALA A 147 17.03 -5.65 -22.21
N VAL A 148 17.10 -6.98 -22.05
CA VAL A 148 18.01 -7.83 -22.83
C VAL A 148 17.59 -7.84 -24.30
N LEU A 149 16.30 -8.07 -24.59
CA LEU A 149 15.78 -8.09 -25.97
C LEU A 149 16.00 -6.75 -26.68
N ALA A 150 15.89 -5.62 -25.98
CA ALA A 150 16.09 -4.29 -26.56
C ALA A 150 17.55 -3.97 -26.92
N ARG A 151 18.51 -4.76 -26.44
CA ARG A 151 19.94 -4.60 -26.74
C ARG A 151 20.36 -5.37 -28.00
N ASP A 152 19.65 -6.45 -28.30
CA ASP A 152 19.96 -7.38 -29.39
C ASP A 152 19.49 -6.84 -30.76
#